data_AF-F4H1G9-F1
#
_entry.id   AF-F4H1G9-F1
#
_cell.length_a   1.000
_cell.length_b   1.000
_cell.length_c   1.000
_cell.angle_alpha   90.00
_cell.angle_beta   90.00
_cell.angle_gamma   90.00
#
_symmetry.space_group_name_H-M   'P 1'
#
loop_
_entity.id
_entity.type
_entity.pdbx_description
1 polymer ?
#
loop_
_entity_poly.entity_id
_entity_poly.type
_entity_poly.pdbx_seq_one_letter_code
_entity_poly.pdbx_strand_id
1 'polypeptide(L)' 'MSEKDAAHRLAEASRLATQELHKQGTPDYDPRAHERAVEAERKALEALEAEKKASGPS' A
#
# COMPACT_ATOMS: atom_id res chain seq x y z
N MET A 1 2.81 -9.71 -14.80
CA MET A 1 2.16 -8.82 -13.82
C MET A 1 1.62 -7.66 -14.63
N SER A 2 0.30 -7.50 -14.69
CA SER A 2 -0.33 -6.40 -15.42
C SER A 2 -0.48 -5.20 -14.49
N GLU A 3 -0.51 -3.98 -15.03
CA GLU A 3 -0.78 -2.74 -14.27
C GLU A 3 -2.05 -2.85 -13.40
N LYS A 4 -3.05 -3.62 -13.83
CA LYS A 4 -4.26 -3.91 -13.05
C LYS A 4 -3.97 -4.66 -11.75
N ASP A 5 -2.99 -5.57 -11.75
CA ASP A 5 -2.58 -6.33 -10.57
C ASP A 5 -1.84 -5.44 -9.57
N ALA A 6 -0.96 -4.55 -10.04
CA ALA A 6 -0.25 -3.61 -9.18
C ALA A 6 -1.18 -2.53 -8.59
N ALA A 7 -2.12 -2.01 -9.39
CA ALA A 7 -3.11 -1.06 -8.90
C ALA A 7 -4.03 -1.69 -7.83
N HIS A 8 -4.42 -2.95 -8.01
CA HIS A 8 -5.20 -3.69 -7.02
C HIS A 8 -4.41 -3.91 -5.71
N ARG A 9 -3.12 -4.25 -5.80
CA ARG A 9 -2.25 -4.39 -4.62
C ARG A 9 -2.10 -3.09 -3.84
N LEU A 10 -1.96 -1.96 -4.55
CA LEU A 10 -1.93 -0.65 -3.90
C LEU A 10 -3.25 -0.36 -3.17
N ALA A 11 -4.39 -0.59 -3.82
CA ALA A 11 -5.70 -0.36 -3.19
C ALA A 11 -5.90 -1.18 -1.90
N GLU A 12 -5.52 -2.46 -1.91
CA GLU A 12 -5.60 -3.32 -0.71
C GLU A 12 -4.63 -2.85 0.39
N ALA A 13 -3.40 -2.47 0.04
CA ALA A 13 -2.43 -1.97 1.00
C ALA A 13 -2.87 -0.63 1.63
N SER A 14 -3.37 0.31 0.84
CA SER A 14 -3.96 1.58 1.33
C SER A 14 -5.15 1.33 2.27
N ARG A 15 -5.99 0.35 1.94
CA ARG A 15 -7.13 -0.04 2.79
C ARG A 15 -6.66 -0.56 4.14
N LEU A 16 -5.61 -1.38 4.18
CA LEU A 16 -5.04 -1.89 5.43
C LEU A 16 -4.38 -0.77 6.26
N ALA A 17 -3.59 0.11 5.63
CA ALA A 17 -2.98 1.25 6.31
C ALA A 17 -4.04 2.16 6.96
N THR A 18 -5.15 2.40 6.26
CA THR A 18 -6.30 3.16 6.76
C THR A 18 -6.99 2.47 7.94
N GLN A 19 -7.17 1.14 7.87
CA GLN A 19 -7.77 0.38 8.98
C GLN A 19 -6.91 0.46 10.25
N GLU A 20 -5.59 0.32 10.13
CA GLU A 20 -4.69 0.44 11.29
C GLU A 20 -4.64 1.89 11.81
N LEU A 21 -4.71 2.88 10.91
CA LEU A 21 -4.80 4.30 11.30
C LEU A 21 -6.05 4.58 12.12
N HIS A 22 -7.21 4.04 11.71
CA HIS A 22 -8.48 4.23 12.43
C HIS A 22 -8.50 3.61 13.82
N LYS A 23 -7.57 2.71 14.15
CA LYS A 23 -7.43 2.18 15.50
C LYS A 23 -6.72 3.16 16.43
N GLN A 24 -6.06 4.21 15.93
CA GLN A 24 -5.36 5.19 16.78
C GLN A 24 -6.26 5.74 17.89
N GLY A 25 -5.72 5.80 19.10
CA GLY A 25 -6.48 6.21 20.29
C GLY A 25 -7.39 5.13 20.88
N THR A 26 -7.43 3.93 20.28
CA THR A 26 -8.10 2.76 20.86
C THR A 26 -7.09 1.79 21.49
N PRO A 27 -7.52 0.93 22.42
CA PRO A 27 -6.66 -0.14 22.96
C PRO A 27 -6.15 -1.12 21.90
N ASP A 28 -6.83 -1.22 20.75
CA ASP A 28 -6.47 -2.12 19.65
C ASP A 28 -5.39 -1.53 18.73
N TYR A 29 -4.93 -0.30 18.98
CA TYR A 29 -3.86 0.31 18.21
C TYR A 29 -2.52 -0.38 18.46
N ASP A 30 -1.93 -0.95 17.41
CA ASP A 30 -0.54 -1.38 17.40
C ASP A 30 0.28 -0.46 16.47
N PRO A 31 1.17 0.39 17.02
CA PRO A 31 2.05 1.25 16.23
C PRO A 31 2.87 0.48 15.19
N ARG A 32 3.31 -0.75 15.52
CA ARG A 32 4.10 -1.59 14.60
C ARG A 32 3.24 -2.21 13.51
N ALA A 33 1.96 -2.46 13.77
CA ALA A 33 1.03 -2.89 12.74
C ALA A 33 0.77 -1.76 11.74
N HIS A 34 0.55 -0.54 12.24
CA HIS A 34 0.39 0.64 11.42
C HIS A 34 1.63 0.95 10.57
N GLU A 35 2.83 0.95 11.17
CA GLU A 35 4.10 1.14 10.45
C GLU A 35 4.28 0.11 9.32
N ARG A 36 4.04 -1.18 9.60
CA ARG A 36 4.12 -2.23 8.58
C ARG A 36 3.11 -2.05 7.45
N ALA A 37 1.90 -1.59 7.76
CA ALA A 37 0.86 -1.34 6.75
C ALA A 37 1.23 -0.15 5.85
N VAL A 38 1.76 0.94 6.42
CA VAL A 38 2.28 2.09 5.68
C VAL A 38 3.47 1.71 4.79
N GLU A 39 4.40 0.89 5.30
CA GLU A 39 5.51 0.40 4.48
C GLU A 39 5.04 -0.49 3.31
N ALA A 40 4.02 -1.32 3.54
CA ALA A 40 3.43 -2.15 2.49
C ALA A 40 2.73 -1.31 1.42
N GLU A 41 2.00 -0.26 1.83
CA GLU A 41 1.41 0.72 0.91
C GLU A 41 2.48 1.41 0.06
N ARG A 42 3.57 1.90 0.69
CA ARG A 42 4.67 2.52 -0.04
C ARG A 42 5.28 1.57 -1.07
N LYS A 43 5.56 0.32 -0.69
CA LYS A 43 6.12 -0.69 -1.60
C LYS A 43 5.18 -1.00 -2.77
N ALA A 44 3.87 -1.02 -2.53
CA ALA A 44 2.89 -1.24 -3.59
C ALA A 44 2.81 -0.05 -4.57
N LEU A 45 2.95 1.18 -4.07
CA LEU A 45 3.03 2.38 -4.90
C LEU A 45 4.30 2.36 -5.77
N GLU A 46 5.46 2.11 -5.16
CA GLU A 46 6.73 1.99 -5.88
C GLU A 46 6.67 0.92 -6.98
N ALA A 47 6.03 -0.22 -6.70
CA ALA A 47 5.85 -1.28 -7.69
C ALA A 47 4.93 -0.84 -8.86
N LEU A 48 3.83 -0.14 -8.57
CA LEU A 48 2.94 0.39 -9.61
C LEU A 48 3.66 1.43 -10.47
N GLU A 49 4.45 2.32 -9.87
CA GLU A 49 5.25 3.30 -10.59
C GLU A 49 6.31 2.64 -11.47
N ALA A 50 6.98 1.60 -10.95
CA ALA A 50 7.94 0.81 -11.72
C ALA A 50 7.28 0.10 -12.91
N GLU A 51 6.10 -0.49 -12.72
CA GLU A 51 5.33 -1.10 -13.82
C GLU A 51 4.91 -0.07 -14.87
N LYS A 52 4.39 1.09 -14.46
CA LYS A 52 4.04 2.21 -15.36
C LYS A 52 5.25 2.70 -16.15
N LYS A 53 6.41 2.84 -15.49
CA LYS A 53 7.66 3.22 -16.16
C LYS A 53 8.11 2.16 -17.15
N ALA A 54 7.93 0.88 -16.84
CA ALA A 54 8.26 -0.23 -17.73
C ALA A 54 7.28 -0.39 -18.91
N SER A 55 6.07 0.17 -18.81
CA SER A 55 5.01 0.06 -19.82
C SER A 55 4.73 1.36 -20.60
N GLY A 56 5.33 2.49 -20.21
CA GLY A 56 5.38 3.74 -21.00
C GLY A 56 6.43 3.70 -22.12
N PRO A 57 6.27 4.48 -23.21
CA PRO A 57 7.07 4.30 -24.42
C PRO A 57 8.51 4.73 -24.20
N SER A 58 9.45 3.94 -24.73
CA SER A 58 10.81 4.43 -25.03
C SER A 58 10.78 5.57 -26.03
#